data_AF-A0A379GFM0-F1
#
_entry.id   AF-A0A379GFM0-F1
#
_cell.length_a   1.000
_cell.length_b   1.000
_cell.length_c   1.000
_cell.angle_alpha   90.00
_cell.angle_beta   90.00
_cell.angle_gamma   90.00
#
_symmetry.space_group_name_H-M   'P 1'
#
loop_
_entity.id
_entity.type
_entity.pdbx_description
1 polymer ?
#
loop_
_entity_poly.entity_id
_entity_poly.type
_entity_poly.pdbx_seq_one_letter_code
_entity_poly.pdbx_strand_id
1 'polypeptide(L)' 'MDLTKIHEWLSIPNMQFYFCGPLPFMQSVAKQLITLGIESDKLHYECFGPHTVISQ' A
#
# COMPACT_ATOMS: atom_id res chain seq x y z
N MET A 1 -5.10 4.62 8.64
CA MET A 1 -4.89 3.26 9.19
C MET A 1 -3.55 3.25 9.89
N ASP A 2 -3.41 2.53 10.99
CA ASP A 2 -2.16 2.40 11.76
C ASP A 2 -1.66 0.94 11.68
N LEU A 3 -0.59 0.70 10.91
CA LEU A 3 -0.05 -0.63 10.64
C LEU A 3 0.81 -1.18 11.79
N THR A 4 1.17 -0.34 12.77
CA THR A 4 1.97 -0.79 13.93
C THR A 4 1.23 -1.84 14.74
N LYS A 5 -0.12 -1.79 14.73
CA LYS A 5 -1.00 -2.73 15.42
C LYS A 5 -0.94 -4.16 14.89
N ILE A 6 -0.41 -4.36 13.68
CA ILE A 6 -0.32 -5.68 13.03
C ILE A 6 1.12 -6.04 12.65
N HIS A 7 2.12 -5.35 13.19
CA HIS A 7 3.54 -5.50 12.82
C HIS A 7 4.03 -6.96 12.85
N GLU A 8 3.61 -7.74 13.85
CA GLU A 8 3.97 -9.15 13.96
C GLU A 8 3.52 -9.97 12.74
N TRP A 9 2.38 -9.63 12.14
CA TRP A 9 1.86 -10.31 10.95
C TRP A 9 2.53 -9.85 9.65
N LEU A 10 3.17 -8.67 9.66
CA LEU A 10 3.85 -8.10 8.50
C LEU A 10 5.30 -8.59 8.36
N SER A 11 5.82 -9.29 9.37
CA SER A 11 7.23 -9.74 9.43
C SER A 11 7.46 -11.13 8.81
N ILE A 12 6.49 -11.65 8.05
CA ILE A 12 6.62 -12.94 7.38
C ILE A 12 7.68 -12.83 6.28
N PRO A 13 8.66 -13.75 6.22
CA PRO A 13 9.68 -13.73 5.17
C PRO A 13 9.07 -13.70 3.76
N ASN A 14 9.62 -12.86 2.89
CA ASN A 14 9.22 -12.70 1.48
C ASN A 14 7.76 -12.23 1.26
N MET A 15 7.12 -11.64 2.27
CA MET A 15 5.78 -11.07 2.13
C MET A 15 5.73 -9.96 1.07
N GLN A 16 4.65 -9.96 0.28
CA GLN A 16 4.37 -8.98 -0.76
C GLN A 16 3.12 -8.18 -0.36
N PHE A 17 3.14 -6.88 -0.60
CA PHE A 17 2.11 -5.95 -0.16
C PHE A 17 1.39 -5.38 -1.37
N TYR A 18 0.10 -5.68 -1.51
CA TYR A 18 -0.75 -5.17 -2.57
C TYR A 18 -1.83 -4.27 -1.96
N PHE A 19 -1.91 -3.02 -2.41
CA PHE A 19 -2.91 -2.08 -1.91
C PHE A 19 -3.39 -1.10 -2.98
N CYS A 20 -4.64 -0.69 -2.87
CA CYS A 20 -5.27 0.28 -3.77
C CYS A 20 -6.17 1.23 -2.96
N GLY A 21 -6.52 2.37 -3.54
CA GLY A 21 -7.46 3.31 -2.92
C GLY A 21 -7.12 4.78 -3.19
N PRO A 22 -7.64 5.71 -2.37
CA PRO A 22 -7.33 7.12 -2.51
C PRO A 22 -5.83 7.38 -2.38
N LEU A 23 -5.28 8.28 -3.19
CA LEU A 23 -3.84 8.60 -3.18
C LEU A 23 -3.30 8.92 -1.77
N PRO A 24 -3.97 9.75 -0.93
CA PRO A 24 -3.48 10.02 0.43
C PRO A 24 -3.44 8.79 1.32
N PHE A 25 -4.38 7.85 1.13
CA PHE A 25 -4.40 6.58 1.87
C PHE A 25 -3.23 5.69 1.43
N MET A 26 -3.03 5.52 0.13
CA MET A 26 -1.94 4.70 -0.40
C MET A 26 -0.57 5.26 0.01
N GLN A 27 -0.39 6.58 -0.04
CA GLN A 27 0.83 7.25 0.45
C GLN A 27 1.07 6.98 1.95
N SER A 28 0.00 7.03 2.77
CA SER A 28 0.07 6.73 4.20
C SER A 28 0.47 5.28 4.48
N VAL A 29 -0.08 4.32 3.74
CA VAL A 29 0.24 2.89 3.85
C VAL A 29 1.69 2.63 3.44
N ALA A 30 2.11 3.12 2.28
CA ALA A 30 3.47 2.94 1.77
C ALA A 30 4.52 3.49 2.74
N LYS A 31 4.29 4.70 3.28
CA LYS A 31 5.19 5.30 4.27
C LYS A 31 5.33 4.46 5.53
N GLN A 32 4.22 3.92 6.04
CA GLN A 32 4.24 3.07 7.23
C GLN A 32 5.00 1.77 6.99
N LEU A 33 4.75 1.09 5.86
CA LEU A 33 5.47 -0.14 5.50
C LEU A 33 6.98 0.08 5.38
N ILE A 34 7.41 1.16 4.72
CA ILE A 34 8.84 1.51 4.63
C ILE A 34 9.43 1.80 6.02
N THR A 35 8.68 2.49 6.88
CA THR A 35 9.12 2.76 8.27
C THR A 35 9.27 1.47 9.08
N LEU A 36 8.51 0.43 8.76
CA LEU A 36 8.61 -0.90 9.38
C LEU A 36 9.73 -1.77 8.76
N GLY A 37 10.53 -1.22 7.85
CA GLY A 37 11.67 -1.92 7.24
C GLY A 37 11.30 -2.79 6.04
N ILE A 38 10.08 -2.66 5.49
CA ILE A 38 9.70 -3.35 4.27
C ILE A 38 10.35 -2.65 3.06
N GLU A 39 11.07 -3.44 2.26
CA GLU A 39 11.74 -2.98 1.05
C GLU A 39 10.73 -2.57 -0.03
N SER A 40 11.04 -1.51 -0.78
CA SER A 40 10.13 -0.90 -1.76
C SER A 40 9.71 -1.83 -2.90
N ASP A 41 10.54 -2.82 -3.23
CA ASP A 41 10.28 -3.84 -4.25
C ASP A 41 9.15 -4.81 -3.87
N LYS A 42 8.80 -4.87 -2.57
CA LYS A 42 7.67 -5.66 -2.05
C LYS A 42 6.35 -4.90 -2.06
N LEU A 43 6.35 -3.60 -2.37
CA LEU A 43 5.14 -2.77 -2.41
C LEU A 43 4.60 -2.67 -3.83
N HIS A 44 3.37 -3.13 -4.01
CA HIS A 44 2.62 -3.09 -5.25
C HIS A 44 1.35 -2.29 -5.02
N TYR A 45 1.11 -1.29 -5.85
CA TYR A 45 -0.08 -0.45 -5.72
C TYR A 45 -0.62 -0.03 -7.07
N GLU A 46 -1.94 0.08 -7.12
CA GLU A 46 -2.65 0.52 -8.31
C GLU A 46 -3.39 1.82 -8.02
N CYS A 47 -3.10 2.85 -8.82
CA CYS A 47 -3.81 4.11 -8.78
C CYS A 47 -4.98 4.04 -9.74
N PHE A 48 -6.19 3.96 -9.20
CA PHE A 48 -7.40 4.17 -10.00
C PHE A 48 -7.50 5.67 -10.33
N GLY A 49 -6.98 6.03 -11.51
CA GLY A 49 -7.21 7.36 -12.09
C GLY A 49 -8.71 7.57 -12.37
N PRO A 50 -9.14 8.80 -12.67
CA PRO A 50 -10.48 9.05 -13.15
C PRO A 50 -10.62 8.44 -14.55
N HIS A 51 -10.85 7.14 -14.61
CA HIS A 51 -11.73 6.61 -15.62
C HIS A 51 -13.13 7.07 -15.22
N THR A 52 -13.43 8.34 -15.53
CA THR A 52 -14.68 8.56 -16.25
C THR A 52 -14.61 7.56 -17.40
N VAL A 53 -15.27 6.42 -17.23
CA VAL A 53 -15.60 5.55 -18.34
C VAL A 53 -16.16 6.50 -19.39
N ILE A 54 -15.51 6.52 -20.55
CA ILE A 54 -15.61 7.54 -21.58
C ILE A 54 -17.06 7.97 -21.79
N SER A 55 -17.22 9.28 -21.98
CA SER A 55 -18.42 9.96 -22.45
C SER A 55 -19.26 9.15 -23.44
N GLN A 56 -20.54 8.96 -23.11
CA GLN A 56 -21.69 9.09 -24.00
C GLN A 56 -22.98 9.12 -23.17
#